data_AF-A0A9E5HVI1-F1
#
_entry.id   AF-A0A9E5HVI1-F1
#
_cell.length_a   1.000
_cell.length_b   1.000
_cell.length_c   1.000
_cell.angle_alpha   90.00
_cell.angle_beta   90.00
_cell.angle_gamma   90.00
#
_symmetry.space_group_name_H-M   'P 1'
#
loop_
_entity.id
_entity.type
_entity.pdbx_description
1 polymer ?
#
loop_
_entity_poly.entity_id
_entity_poly.type
_entity_poly.pdbx_seq_one_letter_code
_entity_poly.pdbx_strand_id
1 'polypeptide(L)' 'MSKQKAEFWFDPICPWAWMTSRWILEVEKVRDIDVTFNIFSLAHLNRETTNEKYKDNFPKSWRTTRVIMAAKQA' A
#
# COMPACT_ATOMS: atom_id res chain seq x y z
N MET A 1 20.46 4.30 20.37
CA MET A 1 19.09 4.84 20.47
C MET A 1 18.16 3.86 19.77
N SER A 2 16.90 3.71 20.19
CA SER A 2 15.97 2.80 19.51
C SER A 2 15.42 3.48 18.24
N LYS A 3 15.57 2.83 17.10
CA LYS A 3 15.03 3.26 15.81
C LYS A 3 13.50 3.42 15.91
N GLN A 4 12.94 4.51 15.40
CA GLN A 4 11.47 4.70 15.41
C GLN A 4 10.84 3.80 14.34
N LYS A 5 9.75 3.10 14.66
CA LYS A 5 9.09 2.21 13.70
C LYS A 5 8.03 2.95 12.88
N ALA A 6 8.01 2.71 11.57
CA ALA A 6 7.00 3.24 10.65
C ALA A 6 6.33 2.08 9.88
N GLU A 7 5.04 1.84 10.16
CA GLU A 7 4.23 0.86 9.44
C GLU A 7 3.56 1.53 8.23
N PHE A 8 4.01 1.18 7.02
CA PHE A 8 3.52 1.79 5.79
C PHE A 8 2.57 0.84 5.05
N TRP A 9 1.27 1.15 5.10
CA TRP A 9 0.24 0.42 4.37
C TRP A 9 0.06 0.98 2.96
N PHE A 10 0.18 0.15 1.94
CA PHE A 10 0.03 0.55 0.54
C PHE A 10 -0.93 -0.34 -0.25
N ASP A 11 -1.61 0.28 -1.21
CA ASP A 11 -2.24 -0.37 -2.36
C ASP A 11 -1.49 0.15 -3.60
N PRO A 12 -0.99 -0.73 -4.49
CA PRO A 12 -0.24 -0.32 -5.69
C PRO A 12 -1.02 0.59 -6.65
N ILE A 13 -2.36 0.60 -6.61
CA ILE A 13 -3.15 1.50 -7.47
C ILE A 13 -3.36 2.89 -6.85
N CYS A 14 -2.97 3.10 -5.59
CA CYS A 14 -3.16 4.37 -4.89
C CYS A 14 -2.05 5.37 -5.26
N PRO A 15 -2.37 6.50 -5.93
CA PRO A 15 -1.35 7.49 -6.31
C PRO A 15 -0.72 8.17 -5.09
N TRP A 16 -1.48 8.32 -4.00
CA TRP A 16 -0.97 8.89 -2.75
C TRP A 16 0.00 7.94 -2.06
N ALA A 17 -0.33 6.64 -1.98
CA ALA A 17 0.58 5.65 -1.44
C ALA A 17 1.86 5.57 -2.29
N TRP A 18 1.79 5.73 -3.61
CA TRP A 18 2.98 5.82 -4.45
C TRP A 18 3.89 6.99 -4.03
N MET A 19 3.35 8.21 -4.00
CA MET A 19 4.12 9.40 -3.61
C MET A 19 4.71 9.27 -2.21
N THR A 20 3.90 8.85 -1.23
CA THR A 20 4.36 8.66 0.15
C THR A 20 5.40 7.55 0.26
N SER A 21 5.31 6.47 -0.55
CA SER A 21 6.31 5.41 -0.56
C SER A 21 7.68 5.91 -1.05
N ARG A 22 7.72 6.89 -1.97
CA ARG A 22 8.98 7.48 -2.44
C ARG A 22 9.56 8.37 -1.37
N TRP A 23 8.73 9.20 -0.77
CA TRP A 23 9.13 10.06 0.34
C TRP A 23 9.67 9.27 1.55
N ILE A 24 8.95 8.23 2.02
CA ILE A 24 9.37 7.50 3.23
C ILE A 24 10.70 6.77 3.05
N LEU A 25 11.01 6.29 1.83
CA LEU A 25 12.33 5.72 1.52
C LEU A 25 13.44 6.78 1.52
N GLU A 26 13.16 8.03 1.14
CA GLU A 26 14.14 9.11 1.27
C GLU A 26 14.33 9.52 2.73
N VAL A 27 13.26 9.51 3.54
CA VAL A 27 13.33 9.80 4.98
C VAL A 27 14.19 8.77 5.71
N GLU A 28 14.05 7.48 5.39
CA GLU A 28 14.86 6.41 5.99
C GLU A 28 16.37 6.60 5.78
N LYS A 29 16.79 7.27 4.70
CA LYS A 29 18.21 7.59 4.47
C LYS A 29 18.74 8.68 5.40
N VAL A 30 17.88 9.53 5.95
CA VAL A 30 18.28 10.75 6.68
C VAL A 30 17.70 10.85 8.09
N ARG A 31 16.96 9.84 8.56
CA ARG A 31 16.37 9.74 9.91
C ARG A 31 16.50 8.30 10.42
N ASP A 32 16.59 8.15 11.74
CA ASP A 32 16.66 6.85 12.40
C ASP A 32 15.27 6.20 12.51
N ILE A 33 14.71 5.80 11.36
CA ILE A 33 13.40 5.12 11.25
C ILE A 33 13.50 3.76 10.57
N ASP A 34 12.72 2.78 11.01
CA ASP A 34 12.61 1.43 10.45
C ASP A 34 11.27 1.28 9.74
N VAL A 35 11.29 1.12 8.43
CA VAL A 35 10.06 1.11 7.62
C VAL A 35 9.63 -0.32 7.32
N THR A 36 8.43 -0.69 7.78
CA THR A 36 7.80 -1.98 7.45
C THR A 36 6.66 -1.77 6.47
N PHE A 37 6.69 -2.48 5.33
CA PHE A 37 5.66 -2.40 4.30
C PHE A 37 4.54 -3.43 4.50
N ASN A 38 3.31 -2.94 4.47
CA ASN A 38 2.09 -3.73 4.61
C ASN A 38 1.15 -3.49 3.43
N ILE A 39 0.39 -4.52 3.07
CA ILE A 39 -0.50 -4.48 1.91
C ILE A 39 -1.91 -4.17 2.41
N PHE A 40 -2.58 -3.20 1.80
CA PHE A 40 -4.03 -3.04 1.91
C PHE A 40 -4.66 -2.98 0.51
N SER A 41 -6.00 -3.01 0.43
CA SER A 41 -6.72 -2.85 -0.84
C SER A 41 -7.78 -1.76 -0.75
N LEU A 42 -7.66 -0.74 -1.60
CA LEU A 42 -8.66 0.30 -1.80
C LEU A 42 -9.96 -0.28 -2.35
N ALA A 43 -9.88 -1.20 -3.31
CA ALA A 43 -11.06 -1.87 -3.87
C ALA A 43 -11.81 -2.66 -2.79
N HIS A 44 -11.09 -3.36 -1.90
CA HIS A 44 -11.73 -4.08 -0.79
C HIS A 44 -12.31 -3.13 0.26
N LEU A 45 -11.59 -2.05 0.61
CA LEU A 45 -12.05 -1.03 1.56
C LEU A 45 -13.35 -0.37 1.08
N ASN A 46 -13.44 -0.03 -0.21
CA ASN A 46 -14.55 0.73 -0.77
C ASN A 46 -15.62 -0.13 -1.44
N ARG A 47 -15.60 -1.45 -1.23
CA ARG A 47 -16.41 -2.40 -2.02
C ARG A 47 -17.92 -2.16 -1.92
N GLU A 48 -18.38 -1.60 -0.80
CA GLU A 48 -19.79 -1.37 -0.49
C GLU A 48 -20.23 0.07 -0.76
N THR A 49 -19.29 1.02 -0.80
CA THR A 49 -19.56 2.47 -0.86
C THR A 49 -19.24 3.11 -2.21
N THR A 50 -18.50 2.42 -3.07
CA THR A 50 -18.10 2.92 -4.39
C THR A 50 -19.27 2.97 -5.38
N ASN A 51 -19.30 4.05 -6.18
CA ASN A 51 -20.20 4.17 -7.33
C ASN A 51 -19.97 3.03 -8.34
N GLU A 52 -21.06 2.45 -8.83
CA GLU A 52 -21.07 1.29 -9.72
C GLU A 52 -20.14 1.43 -10.93
N LYS A 53 -20.03 2.62 -11.52
CA LYS A 53 -19.14 2.88 -12.66
C LYS A 53 -17.66 2.62 -12.40
N TYR A 54 -17.24 2.56 -11.13
CA TYR A 54 -15.85 2.28 -10.75
C TYR A 54 -15.62 0.84 -10.29
N LYS A 55 -16.69 0.04 -10.09
CA LYS A 55 -16.57 -1.36 -9.65
C LYS A 55 -15.86 -2.23 -10.68
N ASP A 56 -15.93 -1.87 -11.96
CA ASP A 56 -15.20 -2.55 -13.05
C ASP A 56 -13.67 -2.54 -12.86
N ASN A 57 -13.14 -1.63 -12.04
CA ASN A 57 -11.71 -1.57 -11.71
C ASN A 57 -11.31 -2.47 -10.54
N PHE A 58 -12.26 -2.97 -9.73
CA PHE A 58 -11.97 -3.80 -8.57
C PHE A 58 -11.24 -5.09 -8.91
N PRO A 59 -11.63 -5.86 -9.96
CA PRO A 59 -10.89 -7.07 -10.32
C PRO A 59 -9.41 -6.79 -10.62
N LYS A 60 -9.09 -5.65 -11.24
CA LYS A 60 -7.70 -5.25 -11.53
C LYS A 60 -6.93 -4.94 -10.24
N SER A 61 -7.52 -4.16 -9.32
CA SER A 61 -6.93 -3.84 -8.01
C SER A 61 -6.75 -5.08 -7.13
N TRP A 62 -7.70 -6.02 -7.12
CA TRP A 62 -7.56 -7.25 -6.34
C TRP A 62 -6.51 -8.20 -6.92
N ARG A 63 -6.36 -8.27 -8.24
CA ARG A 63 -5.31 -9.09 -8.86
C ARG A 63 -3.93 -8.64 -8.41
N THR A 64 -3.65 -7.33 -8.46
CA THR A 64 -2.34 -6.79 -8.06
C THR A 64 -2.06 -7.01 -6.58
N THR A 65 -3.02 -6.69 -5.70
CA THR A 65 -2.86 -6.90 -4.25
C THR A 65 -2.69 -8.37 -3.87
N ARG A 66 -3.39 -9.31 -4.54
CA ARG A 66 -3.20 -10.75 -4.34
C ARG A 66 -1.83 -11.26 -4.77
N VAL A 67 -1.31 -10.80 -5.91
CA VAL A 67 0.04 -11.18 -6.38
C VAL A 67 1.11 -10.70 -5.39
N ILE A 68 1.00 -9.46 -4.91
CA ILE A 68 1.94 -8.90 -3.94
C ILE A 68 1.85 -9.66 -2.61
N MET A 69 0.64 -10.02 -2.16
CA MET A 69 0.47 -10.81 -0.94
C MET A 69 1.09 -12.21 -1.08
N ALA A 70 0.90 -12.87 -2.22
CA ALA A 70 1.53 -14.15 -2.50
C ALA A 70 3.07 -14.02 -2.50
N ALA A 71 3.63 -12.96 -3.09
CA ALA A 71 5.07 -12.71 -3.07
C ALA A 71 5.60 -12.42 -1.65
N LYS A 72 4.80 -11.81 -0.76
CA LYS A 72 5.17 -11.58 0.64
C LYS A 72 5.17 -12.86 1.49
N GLN A 73 4.43 -13.89 1.09
CA GLN A 73 4.30 -15.17 1.80
C GLN A 73 5.28 -16.24 1.34
N ALA A 74 5.94 -16.05 0.19
CA ALA A 74 6.95 -16.94 -0.36
C ALA A 74 8.31 -16.75 0.33
#